data_AF-A0A964ZMP9-F1
#
_entry.id   AF-A0A964ZMP9-F1
#
_cell.length_a   1.000
_cell.length_b   1.000
_cell.length_c   1.000
_cell.angle_alpha   90.00
_cell.angle_beta   90.00
_cell.angle_gamma   90.00
#
_symmetry.space_group_name_H-M   'P 1'
#
loop_
_entity.id
_entity.type
_entity.pdbx_description
1 polymer ?
#
loop_
_entity_poly.entity_id
_entity_poly.type
_entity_poly.pdbx_seq_one_letter_code
_entity_poly.pdbx_strand_id
1 'polypeptide(L)'
;MNNTDDHSHDDRPRLPRSYWRLFASSTISNLGDGMVVAAAPLLAISLTDDARLIASISFAAMLPWLVLSLPAGVYLDRHDRQKIMYRANLLRGLIFGAIAIGSTTDWLNIYHLIAAAA
;
A
#
# COMPACT_ATOMS: atom_id res chain seq x y z
N MET A 1 -25.06 -59.57 -5.23
CA MET A 1 -24.13 -58.64 -4.56
C MET A 1 -23.96 -57.44 -5.48
N ASN A 2 -24.62 -56.31 -5.19
CA ASN A 2 -24.59 -55.13 -6.06
C ASN A 2 -24.12 -53.90 -5.28
N ASN A 3 -23.24 -53.14 -5.92
CA ASN A 3 -22.81 -51.76 -5.66
C ASN A 3 -22.47 -51.36 -4.22
N THR A 4 -21.17 -51.37 -3.93
CA THR A 4 -20.59 -50.34 -3.05
C THR A 4 -20.25 -49.16 -3.94
N ASP A 5 -21.26 -48.30 -4.16
CA ASP A 5 -21.06 -47.04 -4.85
C ASP A 5 -20.10 -46.17 -4.04
N ASP A 6 -18.96 -45.93 -4.68
CA ASP A 6 -17.97 -44.91 -4.39
C ASP A 6 -18.65 -43.55 -4.32
N HIS A 7 -18.71 -42.99 -3.11
CA HIS A 7 -19.03 -41.59 -2.89
C HIS A 7 -17.99 -40.98 -1.95
N SER A 8 -16.75 -40.97 -2.42
CA SER A 8 -15.71 -40.05 -1.94
C SER A 8 -16.06 -38.61 -2.31
N HIS A 9 -17.06 -38.03 -1.62
CA HIS A 9 -17.39 -36.61 -1.69
C HIS A 9 -16.27 -35.77 -1.06
N ASP A 10 -15.22 -35.46 -1.83
CA ASP A 10 -14.33 -34.33 -1.55
C ASP A 10 -15.03 -33.01 -1.93
N ASP A 11 -16.14 -32.72 -1.25
CA ASP A 11 -16.87 -31.46 -1.39
C ASP A 11 -16.21 -30.38 -0.51
N ARG A 12 -14.93 -30.09 -0.79
CA ARG A 12 -14.33 -28.86 -0.26
C ARG A 12 -14.89 -27.69 -1.07
N PRO A 13 -15.57 -26.72 -0.44
CA PRO A 13 -16.11 -25.59 -1.15
C PRO A 13 -14.97 -24.82 -1.82
N ARG A 14 -14.89 -24.93 -3.15
CA ARG A 14 -13.90 -24.20 -3.95
C ARG A 14 -14.22 -22.72 -3.89
N LEU A 15 -13.26 -21.93 -3.39
CA LEU A 15 -13.40 -20.48 -3.28
C LEU A 15 -13.73 -19.86 -4.66
N PRO A 16 -14.66 -18.89 -4.72
CA PRO A 16 -15.10 -18.30 -5.97
C PRO A 16 -13.96 -17.58 -6.69
N ARG A 17 -14.00 -17.55 -8.04
CA ARG A 17 -12.93 -16.95 -8.87
C ARG A 17 -12.65 -15.47 -8.57
N SER A 18 -13.64 -14.75 -8.07
CA SER A 18 -13.50 -13.37 -7.57
C SER A 18 -12.57 -13.26 -6.36
N TYR A 19 -12.60 -14.24 -5.46
CA TYR A 19 -11.71 -14.33 -4.30
C TYR A 19 -10.25 -14.40 -4.75
N TRP A 20 -9.92 -15.30 -5.68
CA TRP A 20 -8.55 -15.44 -6.18
C TRP A 20 -8.03 -14.19 -6.88
N ARG A 21 -8.92 -13.43 -7.54
CA ARG A 21 -8.58 -12.18 -8.21
C ARG A 21 -8.32 -11.04 -7.21
N LEU A 22 -9.11 -10.98 -6.12
CA LEU A 22 -8.87 -10.07 -5.00
C LEU A 22 -7.64 -10.46 -4.19
N PHE A 23 -7.41 -11.75 -4.00
CA PHE A 23 -6.25 -12.29 -3.30
C PHE A 23 -4.96 -11.97 -4.05
N ALA A 24 -4.92 -12.22 -5.37
CA ALA A 24 -3.75 -11.90 -6.19
C ALA A 24 -3.45 -10.39 -6.21
N SER A 25 -4.46 -9.55 -6.44
CA SER A 25 -4.27 -8.09 -6.42
C SER A 25 -3.83 -7.58 -5.05
N SER A 26 -4.46 -8.04 -3.97
CA SER A 26 -4.08 -7.64 -2.60
C SER A 26 -2.69 -8.12 -2.24
N THR A 27 -2.31 -9.33 -2.65
CA THR A 27 -0.96 -9.88 -2.39
C THR A 27 0.09 -9.07 -3.12
N ILE A 28 -0.13 -8.79 -4.42
CA ILE A 28 0.80 -7.97 -5.22
C ILE A 28 0.92 -6.56 -4.64
N SER A 29 -0.21 -5.91 -4.30
CA SER A 29 -0.20 -4.57 -3.72
C SER A 29 0.49 -4.52 -2.36
N ASN A 30 0.21 -5.47 -1.46
CA ASN A 30 0.87 -5.52 -0.15
C ASN A 30 2.36 -5.85 -0.27
N LEU A 31 2.75 -6.68 -1.23
CA LEU A 31 4.15 -7.01 -1.45
C LEU A 31 4.92 -5.82 -2.02
N GLY A 32 4.31 -5.05 -2.93
CA GLY A 32 4.84 -3.77 -3.40
C GLY A 32 4.96 -2.74 -2.28
N ASP A 33 3.93 -2.62 -1.44
CA ASP A 33 3.95 -1.73 -0.27
C ASP A 33 5.05 -2.12 0.71
N GLY A 34 5.21 -3.42 0.99
CA GLY A 34 6.30 -3.93 1.83
C GLY A 34 7.69 -3.67 1.23
N MET A 35 7.83 -3.81 -0.09
CA MET A 35 9.06 -3.45 -0.79
C MET A 35 9.40 -1.96 -0.64
N VAL A 36 8.41 -1.07 -0.77
CA VAL A 36 8.63 0.38 -0.57
C VAL A 36 9.05 0.68 0.87
N VAL A 37 8.40 0.06 1.85
CA VAL A 37 8.73 0.24 3.27
C VAL A 37 10.15 -0.26 3.59
N ALA A 38 10.63 -1.30 2.90
CA ALA A 38 12.00 -1.80 3.07
C ALA A 38 13.03 -0.98 2.26
N ALA A 39 12.68 -0.54 1.05
CA ALA A 39 13.57 0.19 0.16
C ALA A 39 13.78 1.64 0.59
N ALA A 40 12.76 2.30 1.16
CA ALA A 40 12.85 3.69 1.63
C ALA A 40 13.99 3.93 2.65
N PRO A 41 14.14 3.14 3.74
CA PRO A 41 15.26 3.31 4.67
C PRO A 41 16.61 2.94 4.04
N LEU A 42 16.67 1.94 3.15
CA LEU A 42 17.89 1.59 2.42
C LEU A 42 18.37 2.72 1.49
N LEU A 43 17.45 3.37 0.77
CA LEU A 43 17.74 4.56 -0.03
C LEU A 43 18.15 5.76 0.84
N ALA A 44 17.48 5.97 1.98
CA ALA A 44 17.82 7.05 2.90
C ALA A 44 19.24 6.89 3.47
N ILE A 45 19.65 5.66 3.82
CA ILE A 45 21.02 5.34 4.25
C ILE A 45 22.03 5.63 3.14
N SER A 46 21.70 5.36 1.87
CA SER A 46 22.60 5.66 0.75
C SER A 46 22.77 7.16 0.47
N LEU A 47 21.85 8.00 0.94
CA LEU A 47 21.86 9.45 0.71
C LEU A 47 22.41 10.24 1.91
N THR A 48 22.41 9.68 3.13
CA THR A 48 22.72 10.42 4.35
C THR A 48 23.09 9.49 5.51
N ASP A 49 24.19 9.81 6.19
CA ASP A 49 24.63 9.12 7.43
C ASP A 49 24.00 9.70 8.71
N ASP A 50 23.22 10.78 8.61
CA ASP A 50 22.57 11.41 9.76
C ASP A 50 21.26 10.69 10.14
N ALA A 51 21.33 9.91 11.22
CA ALA A 51 20.21 9.14 11.77
C ALA A 51 18.96 9.99 12.09
N ARG A 52 19.12 11.30 12.34
CA ARG A 52 17.98 12.20 12.62
C ARG A 52 17.10 12.41 11.39
N LEU A 53 17.72 12.54 10.22
CA LEU A 53 17.01 12.73 8.95
C LEU A 53 16.30 11.44 8.54
N ILE A 54 16.94 10.29 8.71
CA ILE A 54 16.33 8.98 8.44
C ILE A 54 15.09 8.77 9.35
N ALA A 55 15.21 9.05 10.64
CA ALA A 55 14.09 8.94 11.58
C ALA A 55 12.94 9.91 11.25
N SER A 56 13.26 11.10 10.72
CA SER A 56 12.25 12.09 10.32
C SER A 56 11.38 11.62 9.16
N ILE A 57 11.87 10.73 8.28
CA ILE A 57 11.07 10.14 7.19
C ILE A 57 9.96 9.27 7.76
N SER A 58 10.28 8.38 8.71
CA SER A 58 9.27 7.54 9.37
C SER A 58 8.28 8.37 10.19
N PHE A 59 8.75 9.44 10.85
CA PHE A 59 7.89 10.36 11.59
C PHE A 59 6.94 11.14 10.66
N ALA A 60 7.47 11.65 9.55
CA ALA A 60 6.69 12.31 8.50
C ALA A 60 5.67 11.35 7.88
N ALA A 61 6.01 10.07 7.70
CA ALA A 61 5.07 9.05 7.21
C ALA A 61 3.91 8.74 8.17
N MET A 62 4.08 9.03 9.46
CA MET A 62 3.06 8.75 10.47
C MET A 62 2.10 9.93 10.68
N LEU A 63 2.58 11.17 10.44
CA LEU A 63 1.78 12.39 10.58
C LEU A 63 0.47 12.40 9.79
N PRO A 64 0.44 11.99 8.51
CA PRO A 64 -0.77 12.00 7.69
C PRO A 64 -1.79 11.04 8.28
N TRP A 65 -1.36 9.85 8.69
CA TRP A 65 -2.25 8.89 9.32
C TRP A 65 -2.81 9.44 10.64
N LEU A 66 -1.96 10.08 11.45
CA LEU A 66 -2.37 10.68 12.73
C LEU A 66 -3.42 11.79 12.53
N VAL A 67 -3.15 12.73 11.63
CA VAL A 67 -4.01 13.89 11.37
C VAL A 67 -5.26 13.51 10.58
N LEU A 68 -5.15 12.58 9.64
CA LEU A 68 -6.25 12.21 8.75
C LEU A 68 -7.09 11.06 9.28
N SER A 69 -6.64 10.24 10.23
CA SER A 69 -7.43 9.10 10.76
C SER A 69 -8.80 9.51 11.30
N LEU A 70 -8.84 10.58 12.10
CA LEU A 70 -10.06 11.08 12.73
C LEU A 70 -11.05 11.71 11.72
N PRO A 71 -10.66 12.69 10.87
CA PRO A 71 -11.57 13.25 9.88
C PRO A 71 -11.91 12.26 8.76
N ALA A 72 -10.97 11.40 8.35
CA ALA A 72 -11.25 10.38 7.35
C ALA A 72 -12.28 9.37 7.84
N GLY A 73 -12.25 8.98 9.12
CA GLY A 73 -13.27 8.10 9.71
C GLY A 73 -14.67 8.70 9.63
N VAL A 74 -14.83 9.96 10.03
CA VAL A 74 -16.13 10.67 9.96
C VAL A 74 -16.58 10.87 8.51
N TYR A 75 -15.65 11.11 7.58
CA TYR A 75 -15.95 11.31 6.17
C TYR A 75 -16.33 10.01 5.45
N LEU A 76 -15.67 8.88 5.78
CA LEU A 76 -15.96 7.55 5.24
C LEU A 76 -17.32 7.03 5.70
N ASP A 77 -17.74 7.32 6.94
CA ASP A 77 -19.05 6.87 7.45
C ASP A 77 -20.23 7.48 6.69
N ARG A 78 -20.02 8.66 6.08
CA ARG A 78 -21.07 9.40 5.36
C ARG A 78 -21.07 9.20 3.85
N HIS A 79 -20.03 8.59 3.31
CA HIS A 79 -19.83 8.47 1.86
C HIS A 79 -19.57 7.04 1.44
N ASP A 80 -19.80 6.78 0.16
CA ASP A 80 -19.60 5.46 -0.44
C ASP A 80 -18.12 5.06 -0.39
N ARG A 81 -17.77 4.22 0.59
CA ARG A 81 -16.43 3.69 0.90
C ARG A 81 -15.68 3.19 -0.34
N GLN A 82 -16.37 2.63 -1.33
CA GLN A 82 -15.74 2.17 -2.57
C GLN A 82 -15.15 3.32 -3.38
N LYS A 83 -15.89 4.42 -3.55
CA LYS A 83 -15.43 5.60 -4.32
C LYS A 83 -14.27 6.30 -3.63
N ILE A 84 -14.28 6.33 -2.30
CA ILE A 84 -13.17 6.90 -1.52
C ILE A 84 -11.90 6.05 -1.69
N MET A 85 -12.02 4.72 -1.62
CA MET A 85 -10.88 3.82 -1.79
C MET A 85 -10.26 3.91 -3.19
N TYR A 86 -11.09 4.04 -4.23
CA TYR A 86 -10.59 4.30 -5.59
C TYR A 86 -9.82 5.62 -5.69
N ARG A 87 -10.36 6.70 -5.14
CA ARG A 87 -9.69 8.03 -5.16
C ARG A 87 -8.39 8.03 -4.36
N ALA A 88 -8.36 7.35 -3.21
CA ALA A 88 -7.17 7.23 -2.38
C ALA A 88 -6.04 6.48 -3.11
N ASN A 89 -6.37 5.35 -3.75
CA ASN A 89 -5.39 4.61 -4.55
C ASN A 89 -4.91 5.41 -5.76
N LEU A 90 -5.78 6.18 -6.39
CA LEU A 90 -5.42 7.01 -7.54
C LEU A 90 -4.50 8.18 -7.12
N LEU A 91 -4.79 8.82 -6.00
CA LEU A 91 -3.93 9.85 -5.40
C LEU A 91 -2.56 9.26 -5.00
N ARG A 92 -2.55 8.08 -4.36
CA ARG A 92 -1.32 7.38 -3.97
C ARG A 92 -0.46 7.05 -5.18
N GLY A 93 -1.06 6.51 -6.24
CA GLY A 93 -0.37 6.26 -7.51
C GLY A 93 0.18 7.54 -8.15
N LEU A 94 -0.55 8.65 -8.06
CA LEU A 94 -0.10 9.97 -8.52
C LEU A 94 1.11 10.47 -7.72
N ILE A 95 1.10 10.33 -6.40
CA ILE A 95 2.22 10.70 -5.52
C ILE A 95 3.47 9.87 -5.88
N PHE A 96 3.34 8.54 -5.96
CA PHE A 96 4.44 7.67 -6.38
C PHE A 96 4.92 7.97 -7.80
N GLY A 97 4.00 8.24 -8.73
CA GLY A 97 4.33 8.65 -10.08
C GLY A 97 5.10 9.98 -10.12
N ALA A 98 4.68 10.96 -9.35
CA ALA A 98 5.36 12.25 -9.23
C ALA A 98 6.77 12.10 -8.64
N ILE A 99 6.94 11.24 -7.63
CA ILE A 99 8.27 10.92 -7.06
C ILE A 99 9.15 10.22 -8.10
N ALA A 100 8.61 9.24 -8.81
CA ALA A 100 9.34 8.52 -9.85
C ALA A 100 9.78 9.46 -10.98
N ILE A 101 8.92 10.37 -11.43
CA ILE A 101 9.24 11.40 -12.43
C ILE A 101 10.25 12.41 -11.87
N GLY A 102 10.15 12.78 -10.59
CA GLY A 102 11.13 13.64 -9.93
C GLY A 102 12.51 13.01 -9.84
N SER A 103 12.58 11.69 -9.68
CA SER A 103 13.84 10.93 -9.57
C SER A 103 14.73 10.93 -10.80
N THR A 104 14.18 11.17 -11.99
CA THR A 104 14.95 11.22 -13.23
C THR A 104 15.54 12.59 -13.56
N THR A 105 15.26 13.62 -12.74
CA THR A 105 15.62 15.02 -13.06
C THR A 105 16.86 15.54 -12.29
N ASP A 106 17.54 14.73 -11.46
CA ASP A 106 18.77 15.10 -10.72
C ASP A 106 18.70 16.40 -9.88
N TRP A 107 17.49 16.89 -9.59
CA TRP A 107 17.19 18.09 -8.78
C TRP A 107 16.57 17.72 -7.41
N LEU A 108 16.95 16.56 -6.87
CA LEU A 108 16.32 15.99 -5.68
C LEU A 108 16.89 16.54 -4.37
N ASN A 109 16.24 17.60 -3.91
CA ASN A 109 16.37 18.11 -2.55
C ASN A 109 15.59 17.22 -1.56
N ILE A 110 16.15 16.99 -0.36
CA ILE A 110 15.59 16.15 0.72
C ILE A 110 14.12 16.47 1.08
N TYR A 111 13.70 17.71 0.82
CA TYR A 111 12.34 18.21 0.98
C TYR A 111 11.29 17.45 0.14
N HIS A 112 11.62 16.97 -1.05
CA HIS A 112 10.68 16.19 -1.86
C HIS A 112 10.47 14.79 -1.29
N LEU A 113 11.50 14.20 -0.68
CA LEU A 113 11.43 12.91 0.00
C LEU A 113 10.59 13.00 1.27
N ILE A 114 10.69 14.11 2.01
CA ILE A 114 9.87 14.39 3.20
C ILE A 114 8.42 14.69 2.82
N ALA A 115 8.18 15.50 1.78
CA ALA A 115 6.83 15.82 1.32
C ALA A 115 6.11 14.61 0.66
N ALA A 116 6.87 13.65 0.16
CA ALA A 116 6.37 12.36 -0.32
C ALA A 116 6.04 11.37 0.81
N ALA A 117 6.77 11.49 1.92
CA ALA A 117 6.52 10.68 3.11
C ALA A 117 5.27 11.18 3.85
N ALA A 118 5.07 12.50 3.95
CA ALA A 118 3.84 13.13 4.44
C ALA A 118 2.68 13.06 3.42
#